data_AF-A0A0D6KIH1-F1
#
_entry.id   AF-A0A0D6KIH1-F1
#
_cell.length_a   1.000
_cell.length_b   1.000
_cell.length_c   1.000
_cell.angle_alpha   90.00
_cell.angle_beta   90.00
_cell.angle_gamma   90.00
#
_symmetry.space_group_name_H-M   'P 1'
#
loop_
_entity.id
_entity.type
_entity.pdbx_description
1 polymer ?
#
loop_
_entity_poly.entity_id
_entity_poly.type
_entity_poly.pdbx_seq_one_letter_code
_entity_poly.pdbx_strand_id
1 'polypeptide(L)'
;MTATPGKRRRGRPKNNPATFSVGLSNHGQPDNLDNSYVEATDSPTNVEFGEDWERELDGDASVHDWDLSSSNGVHDQQIAVVESIANDEISEQIQQLIPANDFDTLENKIDFKQPTTIHIIDGEKGGCGKSFLCRAFIEYCKSINYHMVIIDADTSNQDISKIYPHVEVAFFSDDEKQAKAADKIFELAFESSVIVNLPAQVYTKFSDWITSNNLTDLGQEHSIFFIKWFVCTGGVDSVNFFLKSLSDLGDKITHVFVKNMGLCDDWSYIDQMPELAAAARKYQFMVMDFPKFPFWERNMIDRLEITFSDAIAHPDLKVVSKQRVKNFLKLTYEAFAATGLIR
;
A
#
# COMPACT_ATOMS: atom_id res chain seq x y z
N MET A 1 16.18 67.93 0.81
CA MET A 1 17.10 67.47 1.87
C MET A 1 16.37 66.47 2.74
N THR A 2 16.70 65.18 2.61
CA THR A 2 16.96 64.19 3.69
C THR A 2 17.02 62.81 3.05
N ALA A 3 18.18 62.18 3.17
CA ALA A 3 18.53 60.92 2.57
C ALA A 3 18.04 59.74 3.42
N THR A 4 17.64 58.66 2.76
CA THR A 4 17.41 57.34 3.35
C THR A 4 18.55 56.41 2.89
N PRO A 5 19.25 55.69 3.78
CA PRO A 5 20.12 54.60 3.37
C PRO A 5 19.60 53.22 3.82
N GLY A 6 19.24 52.39 2.84
CA GLY A 6 20.08 51.27 2.41
C GLY A 6 20.37 50.11 3.37
N LYS A 7 19.67 48.99 3.13
CA LYS A 7 20.03 47.55 3.26
C LYS A 7 21.42 47.20 3.84
N ARG A 8 21.44 46.37 4.90
CA ARG A 8 22.63 45.59 5.32
C ARG A 8 22.60 44.16 4.75
N ARG A 9 23.72 43.76 4.15
CA ARG A 9 24.03 42.41 3.63
C ARG A 9 24.71 41.53 4.69
N ARG A 10 24.55 40.21 4.48
CA ARG A 10 25.01 39.04 5.24
C ARG A 10 26.52 38.96 5.50
N GLY A 11 26.90 38.33 6.61
CA GLY A 11 28.23 37.75 6.85
C GLY A 11 28.10 36.31 7.36
N ARG A 12 28.78 35.36 6.71
CA ARG A 12 28.92 33.93 7.05
C ARG A 12 30.36 33.69 7.52
N PRO A 13 30.63 32.96 8.62
CA PRO A 13 31.97 32.44 8.87
C PRO A 13 32.19 31.11 8.13
N LYS A 14 33.31 31.02 7.41
CA LYS A 14 33.92 29.78 6.90
C LYS A 14 34.79 29.18 8.00
N ASN A 15 34.81 27.85 8.13
CA ASN A 15 35.98 27.10 8.61
C ASN A 15 36.04 25.77 7.86
N ASN A 16 37.19 25.49 7.25
CA ASN A 16 37.57 24.22 6.64
C ASN A 16 39.08 24.00 6.94
N PRO A 17 39.63 22.80 6.72
CA PRO A 17 40.36 22.04 7.73
C PRO A 17 41.88 22.09 7.55
N ALA A 18 42.62 21.69 8.58
CA ALA A 18 44.06 21.47 8.50
C ALA A 18 44.37 19.96 8.64
N THR A 19 44.77 19.37 7.52
CA THR A 19 45.54 18.14 7.41
C THR A 19 46.95 18.32 7.97
N PHE A 20 47.46 17.31 8.70
CA PHE A 20 48.90 17.07 8.83
C PHE A 20 49.19 15.58 8.67
N SER A 21 50.10 15.30 7.75
CA SER A 21 50.67 14.01 7.39
C SER A 21 52.04 13.79 8.03
N VAL A 22 52.57 12.58 7.81
CA VAL A 22 53.94 12.03 8.08
C VAL A 22 54.07 11.35 9.45
N GLY A 23 54.51 10.10 9.60
CA GLY A 23 55.03 9.08 8.69
C GLY A 23 55.89 8.06 9.45
N LEU A 24 55.79 6.78 9.07
CA LEU A 24 56.79 5.68 9.15
C LEU A 24 57.27 5.14 10.53
N SER A 25 56.96 3.85 10.77
CA SER A 25 57.88 2.69 10.74
C SER A 25 57.83 1.69 11.92
N ASN A 26 57.60 0.43 11.53
CA ASN A 26 58.15 -0.87 11.97
C ASN A 26 58.35 -1.30 13.45
N HIS A 27 58.05 -2.60 13.60
CA HIS A 27 58.58 -3.65 14.49
C HIS A 27 57.90 -3.91 15.85
N GLY A 28 57.53 -5.19 16.04
CA GLY A 28 57.60 -5.87 17.33
C GLY A 28 56.36 -6.64 17.77
N GLN A 29 56.20 -7.88 17.30
CA GLN A 29 55.79 -8.98 18.20
C GLN A 29 57.03 -9.39 19.01
N PRO A 30 56.92 -9.92 20.26
CA PRO A 30 56.26 -11.21 20.48
C PRO A 30 55.61 -11.46 21.87
N ASP A 31 55.02 -12.67 21.95
CA ASP A 31 54.90 -13.59 23.09
C ASP A 31 53.88 -13.41 24.24
N ASN A 32 52.90 -14.33 24.20
CA ASN A 32 52.56 -15.36 25.21
C ASN A 32 52.53 -15.00 26.71
N LEU A 33 51.40 -15.34 27.35
CA LEU A 33 51.22 -16.16 28.57
C LEU A 33 49.72 -16.11 28.92
N ASP A 34 48.93 -17.17 28.72
CA ASP A 34 48.80 -18.44 29.45
C ASP A 34 47.65 -18.43 30.48
N ASN A 35 46.78 -19.43 30.33
CA ASN A 35 45.87 -20.10 31.28
C ASN A 35 44.93 -19.29 32.20
N SER A 36 43.62 -19.57 32.13
CA SER A 36 43.05 -20.70 32.90
C SER A 36 41.53 -20.82 32.76
N TYR A 37 41.09 -22.05 32.49
CA TYR A 37 39.75 -22.62 32.63
C TYR A 37 39.10 -22.39 34.01
N VAL A 38 37.77 -22.19 34.01
CA VAL A 38 36.85 -22.87 34.96
C VAL A 38 35.58 -23.26 34.20
N GLU A 39 35.35 -24.57 34.13
CA GLU A 39 34.11 -25.25 33.71
C GLU A 39 33.26 -25.59 34.94
N ALA A 40 32.03 -26.04 34.66
CA ALA A 40 31.08 -26.81 35.51
C ALA A 40 29.94 -26.01 36.17
N THR A 41 28.67 -26.43 36.18
CA THR A 41 27.95 -27.60 35.61
C THR A 41 26.44 -27.39 35.88
N ASP A 42 25.62 -28.00 35.03
CA ASP A 42 24.32 -28.65 35.29
C ASP A 42 23.01 -27.86 35.57
N SER A 43 22.08 -28.14 34.64
CA SER A 43 20.60 -28.06 34.64
C SER A 43 20.00 -29.07 35.67
N PRO A 44 18.67 -29.26 35.89
CA PRO A 44 17.54 -29.07 34.95
C PRO A 44 16.19 -28.60 35.55
N THR A 45 15.22 -28.28 34.68
CA THR A 45 13.85 -28.83 34.77
C THR A 45 13.06 -28.55 33.49
N ASN A 46 12.56 -29.64 32.90
CA ASN A 46 11.48 -29.67 31.93
C ASN A 46 10.22 -29.01 32.51
N VAL A 47 9.58 -28.15 31.74
CA VAL A 47 8.14 -27.93 31.86
C VAL A 47 7.55 -27.98 30.46
N GLU A 48 6.90 -29.10 30.15
CA GLU A 48 5.92 -29.20 29.08
C GLU A 48 4.77 -28.23 29.43
N PHE A 49 4.51 -27.24 28.57
CA PHE A 49 3.25 -26.50 28.60
C PHE A 49 2.44 -26.91 27.39
N GLY A 50 1.36 -27.63 27.69
CA GLY A 50 0.40 -28.17 26.73
C GLY A 50 -0.40 -27.10 26.00
N GLU A 51 -0.89 -27.53 24.85
CA GLU A 51 -1.90 -26.90 24.03
C GLU A 51 -3.23 -26.85 24.80
N ASP A 52 -3.69 -25.66 25.22
CA ASP A 52 -5.11 -25.39 25.48
C ASP A 52 -5.33 -23.87 25.63
N TRP A 53 -5.65 -23.17 24.54
CA TRP A 53 -6.01 -21.73 24.58
C TRP A 53 -7.24 -21.39 23.71
N GLU A 54 -8.07 -22.37 23.35
CA GLU A 54 -9.25 -22.15 22.50
C GLU A 54 -10.60 -22.06 23.26
N ARG A 55 -10.62 -21.87 24.59
CA ARG A 55 -11.89 -21.75 25.33
C ARG A 55 -11.84 -20.72 26.44
N GLU A 56 -11.98 -19.46 26.10
CA GLU A 56 -12.46 -18.42 27.04
C GLU A 56 -12.86 -17.12 26.31
N LEU A 57 -13.86 -17.18 25.43
CA LEU A 57 -14.61 -16.01 24.96
C LEU A 57 -16.09 -16.34 24.78
N ASP A 58 -16.75 -16.74 25.87
CA ASP A 58 -18.20 -16.61 26.03
C ASP A 58 -18.43 -15.86 27.35
N GLY A 59 -18.84 -14.60 27.26
CA GLY A 59 -18.96 -13.72 28.42
C GLY A 59 -19.44 -12.31 28.08
N ASP A 60 -20.75 -12.24 27.86
CA ASP A 60 -21.66 -11.10 27.89
C ASP A 60 -21.12 -9.78 28.47
N ALA A 61 -21.11 -8.72 27.65
CA ALA A 61 -20.99 -7.34 28.10
C ALA A 61 -21.84 -6.41 27.22
N SER A 62 -22.96 -6.00 27.82
CA SER A 62 -23.91 -4.96 27.41
C SER A 62 -23.36 -3.83 26.54
N VAL A 63 -23.96 -3.68 25.36
CA VAL A 63 -23.77 -2.54 24.45
C VAL A 63 -24.60 -1.36 24.95
N HIS A 64 -23.95 -0.23 25.21
CA HIS A 64 -24.61 1.06 25.38
C HIS A 64 -24.94 1.65 24.02
N ASP A 65 -26.23 1.76 23.78
CA ASP A 65 -26.90 2.35 22.62
C ASP A 65 -26.57 3.85 22.52
N TRP A 66 -25.98 4.27 21.40
CA TRP A 66 -25.86 5.68 21.03
C TRP A 66 -26.64 5.90 19.74
N ASP A 67 -27.82 6.47 19.94
CA ASP A 67 -28.85 6.78 18.96
C ASP A 67 -28.35 7.85 17.96
N LEU A 68 -28.29 7.47 16.68
CA LEU A 68 -28.20 8.39 15.55
C LEU A 68 -29.37 8.12 14.60
N SER A 69 -30.57 8.50 15.04
CA SER A 69 -31.72 8.67 14.16
C SER A 69 -31.77 10.11 13.65
N SER A 70 -31.42 10.31 12.37
CA SER A 70 -32.14 11.17 11.40
C SER A 70 -31.33 11.48 10.13
N SER A 71 -31.54 10.68 9.08
CA SER A 71 -32.05 11.13 7.76
C SER A 71 -31.57 10.23 6.61
N ASN A 72 -32.56 9.65 5.92
CA ASN A 72 -32.58 9.13 4.54
C ASN A 72 -31.57 8.01 4.20
N GLY A 73 -31.96 6.76 3.91
CA GLY A 73 -33.13 6.33 3.17
C GLY A 73 -32.69 5.76 1.82
N VAL A 74 -32.58 4.42 1.75
CA VAL A 74 -32.65 3.56 0.55
C VAL A 74 -31.48 3.66 -0.44
N HIS A 75 -30.55 2.69 -0.39
CA HIS A 75 -30.10 1.86 -1.52
C HIS A 75 -28.81 1.10 -1.12
N ASP A 76 -28.96 -0.10 -0.57
CA ASP A 76 -27.83 -1.01 -0.43
C ASP A 76 -28.33 -2.46 -0.36
N GLN A 77 -28.85 -2.94 -1.49
CA GLN A 77 -29.19 -4.34 -1.79
C GLN A 77 -29.71 -4.40 -3.23
N GLN A 78 -28.82 -4.32 -4.22
CA GLN A 78 -29.18 -4.71 -5.60
C GLN A 78 -28.01 -4.97 -6.54
N ILE A 79 -26.77 -4.56 -6.23
CA ILE A 79 -25.69 -4.63 -7.23
C ILE A 79 -25.14 -6.06 -7.42
N ALA A 80 -24.97 -6.87 -6.37
CA ALA A 80 -24.48 -8.25 -6.51
C ALA A 80 -25.50 -9.25 -7.09
N VAL A 81 -26.79 -8.92 -7.02
CA VAL A 81 -27.87 -9.74 -7.56
C VAL A 81 -28.13 -9.40 -9.03
N VAL A 82 -27.88 -8.15 -9.44
CA VAL A 82 -28.08 -7.74 -10.84
C VAL A 82 -27.01 -8.30 -11.78
N GLU A 83 -25.76 -8.49 -11.35
CA GLU A 83 -24.72 -9.09 -12.20
C GLU A 83 -24.87 -10.62 -12.38
N SER A 84 -25.29 -11.34 -11.34
CA SER A 84 -25.57 -12.78 -11.44
C SER A 84 -26.86 -13.05 -12.22
N ILE A 85 -27.94 -12.30 -11.96
CA ILE A 85 -29.20 -12.43 -12.70
C ILE A 85 -29.03 -11.98 -14.16
N ALA A 86 -28.26 -10.92 -14.46
CA ALA A 86 -28.03 -10.53 -15.84
C ALA A 86 -27.27 -11.61 -16.62
N ASN A 87 -26.27 -12.25 -16.00
CA ASN A 87 -25.52 -13.33 -16.65
C ASN A 87 -26.37 -14.59 -16.86
N ASP A 88 -27.23 -14.95 -15.91
CA ASP A 88 -28.12 -16.11 -16.03
C ASP A 88 -29.30 -15.84 -17.00
N GLU A 89 -29.93 -14.66 -16.96
CA GLU A 89 -31.02 -14.29 -17.87
C GLU A 89 -30.53 -14.10 -19.31
N ILE A 90 -29.34 -13.53 -19.52
CA ILE A 90 -28.73 -13.43 -20.86
C ILE A 90 -28.39 -14.83 -21.37
N SER A 91 -27.86 -15.71 -20.52
CA SER A 91 -27.54 -17.10 -20.92
C SER A 91 -28.79 -17.89 -21.28
N GLU A 92 -29.87 -17.80 -20.49
CA GLU A 92 -31.14 -18.47 -20.79
C GLU A 92 -31.80 -17.92 -22.07
N GLN A 93 -31.73 -16.60 -22.32
CA GLN A 93 -32.27 -15.99 -23.53
C GLN A 93 -31.49 -16.39 -24.79
N ILE A 94 -30.16 -16.51 -24.71
CA ILE A 94 -29.32 -17.00 -25.82
C ILE A 94 -29.64 -18.47 -26.11
N GLN A 95 -29.95 -19.27 -25.07
CA GLN A 95 -30.25 -20.71 -25.20
C GLN A 95 -31.62 -21.00 -25.84
N GLN A 96 -32.55 -20.04 -25.79
CA GLN A 96 -33.84 -20.15 -26.47
C GLN A 96 -33.82 -19.68 -27.94
N LEU A 97 -32.78 -18.95 -28.37
CA LEU A 97 -32.69 -18.34 -29.71
C LEU A 97 -31.81 -19.14 -30.69
N ILE A 98 -31.06 -20.15 -30.23
CA ILE A 98 -30.09 -20.89 -31.03
C ILE A 98 -30.41 -22.40 -30.98
N PRO A 99 -30.49 -23.11 -32.11
CA PRO A 99 -30.63 -24.56 -32.13
C PRO A 99 -29.50 -25.21 -31.32
N ALA A 100 -29.80 -26.21 -30.49
CA ALA A 100 -28.88 -26.81 -29.51
C ALA A 100 -27.51 -27.30 -30.05
N ASN A 101 -27.35 -27.44 -31.37
CA ASN A 101 -26.09 -27.82 -32.01
C ASN A 101 -25.13 -26.65 -32.28
N ASP A 102 -25.56 -25.40 -32.12
CA ASP A 102 -24.73 -24.19 -32.30
C ASP A 102 -24.32 -23.53 -30.96
N PHE A 103 -24.74 -24.08 -29.82
CA PHE A 103 -24.39 -23.55 -28.49
C PHE A 103 -22.95 -23.93 -28.09
N ASP A 104 -22.57 -25.19 -28.32
CA ASP A 104 -21.21 -25.71 -28.08
C ASP A 104 -20.15 -24.99 -28.94
N THR A 105 -20.52 -24.45 -30.10
CA THR A 105 -19.64 -23.67 -30.99
C THR A 105 -19.53 -22.20 -30.61
N LEU A 106 -20.44 -21.67 -29.79
CA LEU A 106 -20.45 -20.27 -29.35
C LEU A 106 -19.78 -20.08 -27.98
N GLU A 107 -19.98 -21.01 -27.03
CA GLU A 107 -19.24 -21.00 -25.75
C GLU A 107 -17.73 -21.13 -25.97
N ASN A 108 -17.30 -21.87 -26.98
CA ASN A 108 -15.89 -21.98 -27.36
C ASN A 108 -15.34 -20.74 -28.10
N LYS A 109 -16.14 -19.68 -28.31
CA LYS A 109 -15.75 -18.45 -29.00
C LYS A 109 -15.82 -17.18 -28.16
N ILE A 110 -16.34 -17.24 -26.94
CA ILE A 110 -16.35 -16.10 -26.03
C ILE A 110 -15.45 -16.45 -24.83
N ASP A 111 -14.16 -16.19 -25.01
CA ASP A 111 -13.19 -16.20 -23.93
C ASP A 111 -13.48 -14.97 -23.05
N PHE A 112 -14.41 -15.11 -22.10
CA PHE A 112 -14.71 -14.07 -21.13
C PHE A 112 -13.50 -13.90 -20.22
N LYS A 113 -12.61 -12.98 -20.62
CA LYS A 113 -11.49 -12.55 -19.79
C LYS A 113 -12.04 -12.04 -18.46
N GLN A 114 -11.60 -12.66 -17.37
CA GLN A 114 -11.90 -12.17 -16.02
C GLN A 114 -11.36 -10.74 -15.86
N PRO A 115 -12.16 -9.80 -15.34
CA PRO A 115 -11.69 -8.45 -15.14
C PRO A 115 -10.47 -8.41 -14.23
N THR A 116 -9.53 -7.53 -14.54
CA THR A 116 -8.31 -7.32 -13.76
C THR A 116 -8.21 -5.89 -13.29
N THR A 117 -7.43 -5.67 -12.24
CA THR A 117 -7.27 -4.35 -11.63
C THR A 117 -5.80 -3.97 -11.51
N ILE A 118 -5.47 -2.74 -11.91
CA ILE A 118 -4.20 -2.08 -11.62
C ILE A 118 -4.38 -1.25 -10.35
N HIS A 119 -3.94 -1.79 -9.22
CA HIS A 119 -3.90 -1.10 -7.95
C HIS A 119 -2.62 -0.26 -7.84
N ILE A 120 -2.76 1.05 -7.79
CA ILE A 120 -1.64 2.01 -7.74
C ILE A 120 -1.52 2.54 -6.33
N ILE A 121 -0.39 2.29 -5.67
CA ILE A 121 -0.07 2.85 -4.36
C ILE A 121 0.71 4.15 -4.57
N ASP A 122 0.08 5.29 -4.29
CA ASP A 122 0.64 6.62 -4.45
C ASP A 122 0.53 7.44 -3.15
N GLY A 123 1.09 8.64 -3.13
CA GLY A 123 1.01 9.64 -2.07
C GLY A 123 1.92 10.83 -2.33
N GLU A 124 2.65 10.84 -3.46
CA GLU A 124 3.60 11.84 -3.97
C GLU A 124 4.79 12.21 -3.08
N LYS A 125 4.61 12.27 -1.76
CA LYS A 125 5.67 12.57 -0.81
C LYS A 125 6.55 11.35 -0.51
N GLY A 126 7.82 11.62 -0.26
CA GLY A 126 8.70 10.66 0.40
C GLY A 126 8.25 10.44 1.85
N GLY A 127 8.29 9.19 2.31
CA GLY A 127 7.97 8.85 3.71
C GLY A 127 6.49 8.92 4.10
N CYS A 128 5.54 9.07 3.17
CA CYS A 128 4.11 9.07 3.50
C CYS A 128 3.54 7.68 3.85
N GLY A 129 4.30 6.60 3.62
CA GLY A 129 3.90 5.23 3.96
C GLY A 129 3.46 4.35 2.79
N LYS A 130 3.74 4.73 1.52
CA LYS A 130 3.41 3.94 0.31
C LYS A 130 3.86 2.49 0.40
N SER A 131 5.16 2.26 0.56
CA SER A 131 5.71 0.90 0.67
C SER A 131 5.07 0.14 1.83
N PHE A 132 4.81 0.79 2.96
CA PHE A 132 4.21 0.14 4.13
C PHE A 132 2.74 -0.26 3.89
N LEU A 133 1.93 0.59 3.25
CA LEU A 133 0.57 0.24 2.80
C LEU A 133 0.62 -0.91 1.79
N CYS A 134 1.52 -0.84 0.79
CA CYS A 134 1.68 -1.87 -0.24
C CYS A 134 1.99 -3.24 0.39
N ARG A 135 2.91 -3.29 1.38
CA ARG A 135 3.22 -4.52 2.12
C ARG A 135 2.00 -5.09 2.83
N ALA A 136 1.19 -4.23 3.47
CA ALA A 136 -0.02 -4.68 4.15
C ALA A 136 -1.12 -5.13 3.18
N PHE A 137 -1.22 -4.48 2.02
CA PHE A 137 -2.10 -4.87 0.93
C PHE A 137 -1.75 -6.28 0.42
N ILE A 138 -0.46 -6.54 0.18
CA ILE A 138 0.02 -7.86 -0.25
C ILE A 138 -0.38 -8.94 0.77
N GLU A 139 -0.18 -8.70 2.06
CA GLU A 139 -0.57 -9.67 3.09
C GLU A 139 -2.09 -9.85 3.20
N TYR A 140 -2.88 -8.79 2.96
CA TYR A 140 -4.33 -8.89 2.88
C TYR A 140 -4.75 -9.79 1.70
N CYS A 141 -4.22 -9.55 0.50
CA CYS A 141 -4.51 -10.36 -0.69
C CYS A 141 -4.13 -11.83 -0.48
N LYS A 142 -2.98 -12.11 0.14
CA LYS A 142 -2.61 -13.48 0.54
C LYS A 142 -3.65 -14.11 1.46
N SER A 143 -4.16 -13.34 2.44
CA SER A 143 -5.13 -13.85 3.42
C SER A 143 -6.48 -14.24 2.83
N ILE A 144 -6.87 -13.62 1.71
CA ILE A 144 -8.12 -13.91 0.98
C ILE A 144 -7.88 -14.72 -0.32
N ASN A 145 -6.66 -15.23 -0.52
CA ASN A 145 -6.24 -15.93 -1.74
C ASN A 145 -6.50 -15.14 -3.05
N TYR A 146 -6.35 -13.82 -2.98
CA TYR A 146 -6.41 -12.94 -4.15
C TYR A 146 -5.04 -12.91 -4.85
N HIS A 147 -4.99 -13.46 -6.06
CA HIS A 147 -3.76 -13.51 -6.85
C HIS A 147 -3.53 -12.20 -7.61
N MET A 148 -2.34 -11.62 -7.44
CA MET A 148 -1.92 -10.43 -8.16
C MET A 148 -0.41 -10.44 -8.40
N VAL A 149 0.03 -9.77 -9.47
CA VAL A 149 1.45 -9.51 -9.72
C VAL A 149 1.89 -8.30 -8.91
N ILE A 150 3.04 -8.41 -8.24
CA ILE A 150 3.61 -7.32 -7.43
C ILE A 150 4.64 -6.59 -8.28
N ILE A 151 4.48 -5.27 -8.42
CA ILE A 151 5.40 -4.41 -9.16
C ILE A 151 5.97 -3.34 -8.22
N ASP A 152 7.30 -3.29 -8.12
CA ASP A 152 8.01 -2.23 -7.42
C ASP A 152 8.55 -1.22 -8.43
N ALA A 153 7.90 -0.06 -8.51
CA ALA A 153 8.28 1.00 -9.45
C ALA A 153 9.29 2.00 -8.88
N ASP A 154 9.61 1.90 -7.58
CA ASP A 154 10.64 2.71 -6.94
C ASP A 154 12.03 2.10 -7.13
N THR A 155 12.65 2.41 -8.27
CA THR A 155 14.02 1.97 -8.58
C THR A 155 15.09 2.63 -7.71
N SER A 156 14.74 3.70 -6.97
CA SER A 156 15.68 4.37 -6.06
C SER A 156 15.74 3.69 -4.70
N ASN A 157 14.63 3.10 -4.26
CA ASN A 157 14.54 2.35 -3.02
C ASN A 157 13.51 1.22 -3.13
N GLN A 158 14.00 0.04 -3.54
CA GLN A 158 13.19 -1.16 -3.78
C GLN A 158 12.76 -1.84 -2.47
N ASP A 159 11.92 -1.18 -1.69
CA ASP A 159 11.47 -1.65 -0.37
C ASP A 159 10.59 -2.90 -0.44
N ILE A 160 9.93 -3.15 -1.57
CA ILE A 160 9.06 -4.33 -1.73
C ILE A 160 9.89 -5.53 -2.13
N SER A 161 10.79 -5.34 -3.11
CA SER A 161 11.61 -6.41 -3.68
C SER A 161 12.59 -7.05 -2.69
N LYS A 162 12.97 -6.35 -1.62
CA LYS A 162 13.82 -6.88 -0.54
C LYS A 162 13.07 -7.87 0.38
N ILE A 163 11.74 -7.74 0.45
CA ILE A 163 10.91 -8.39 1.47
C ILE A 163 10.03 -9.49 0.86
N TYR A 164 9.55 -9.28 -0.36
CA TYR A 164 8.66 -10.20 -1.06
C TYR A 164 9.37 -10.84 -2.24
N PRO A 165 9.20 -12.16 -2.46
CA PRO A 165 9.67 -12.82 -3.67
C PRO A 165 8.76 -12.48 -4.86
N HIS A 166 9.23 -12.78 -6.07
CA HIS A 166 8.46 -12.64 -7.32
C HIS A 166 7.92 -11.22 -7.57
N VAL A 167 8.75 -10.22 -7.27
CA VAL A 167 8.45 -8.82 -7.53
C VAL A 167 9.01 -8.41 -8.87
N GLU A 168 8.15 -7.91 -9.74
CA GLU A 168 8.51 -7.34 -11.02
C GLU A 168 8.96 -5.89 -10.84
N VAL A 169 9.82 -5.42 -11.75
CA VAL A 169 10.27 -4.03 -11.80
C VAL A 169 9.69 -3.35 -13.04
N ALA A 170 9.16 -2.15 -12.83
CA ALA A 170 8.78 -1.19 -13.87
C ALA A 170 9.31 0.19 -13.44
N PHE A 171 9.39 1.17 -14.34
CA PHE A 171 9.73 2.54 -13.93
C PHE A 171 9.20 3.57 -14.91
N PHE A 172 9.01 4.78 -14.41
CA PHE A 172 8.51 5.91 -15.18
C PHE A 172 9.67 6.84 -15.56
N SER A 173 9.82 7.13 -16.85
CA SER A 173 10.92 7.93 -17.39
C SER A 173 10.42 9.02 -18.32
N ASP A 174 11.15 10.15 -18.35
CA ASP A 174 10.95 11.22 -19.35
C ASP A 174 11.72 10.94 -20.65
N ASP A 175 12.64 9.96 -20.63
CA ASP A 175 13.32 9.50 -21.84
C ASP A 175 12.33 8.68 -22.66
N GLU A 176 11.93 9.22 -23.81
CA GLU A 176 11.05 8.58 -24.79
C GLU A 176 11.50 7.14 -25.13
N LYS A 177 12.81 6.88 -25.14
CA LYS A 177 13.36 5.54 -25.41
C LYS A 177 13.05 4.54 -24.29
N GLN A 178 12.78 5.03 -23.10
CA GLN A 178 12.49 4.26 -21.89
C GLN A 178 11.02 4.38 -21.47
N ALA A 179 10.18 5.12 -22.20
CA ALA A 179 8.75 5.28 -21.89
C ALA A 179 8.03 3.93 -21.79
N LYS A 180 8.47 2.95 -22.59
CA LYS A 180 7.95 1.57 -22.58
C LYS A 180 8.19 0.79 -21.29
N ALA A 181 9.07 1.27 -20.40
CA ALA A 181 9.34 0.58 -19.14
C ALA A 181 8.11 0.52 -18.22
N ALA A 182 7.21 1.51 -18.32
CA ALA A 182 5.96 1.53 -17.57
C ALA A 182 4.86 0.66 -18.23
N ASP A 183 4.92 0.44 -19.55
CA ASP A 183 3.90 -0.33 -20.29
C ASP A 183 3.78 -1.76 -19.79
N LYS A 184 4.87 -2.33 -19.26
CA LYS A 184 4.87 -3.64 -18.59
C LYS A 184 3.78 -3.76 -17.50
N ILE A 185 3.45 -2.67 -16.81
CA ILE A 185 2.37 -2.66 -15.80
C ILE A 185 1.05 -3.04 -16.46
N PHE A 186 0.75 -2.44 -17.60
CA PHE A 186 -0.49 -2.66 -18.32
C PHE A 186 -0.48 -4.01 -19.05
N GLU A 187 0.66 -4.41 -19.62
CA GLU A 187 0.86 -5.74 -20.23
C GLU A 187 0.58 -6.86 -19.23
N LEU A 188 1.12 -6.78 -18.00
CA LEU A 188 0.83 -7.76 -16.95
C LEU A 188 -0.64 -7.74 -16.52
N ALA A 189 -1.25 -6.56 -16.51
CA ALA A 189 -2.67 -6.40 -16.21
C ALA A 189 -3.59 -7.04 -17.27
N PHE A 190 -3.09 -7.40 -18.45
CA PHE A 190 -3.87 -8.20 -19.38
C PHE A 190 -4.13 -9.62 -18.88
N GLU A 191 -3.27 -10.17 -18.04
CA GLU A 191 -3.35 -11.57 -17.59
C GLU A 191 -3.79 -11.69 -16.13
N SER A 192 -3.43 -10.74 -15.27
CA SER A 192 -3.73 -10.79 -13.84
C SER A 192 -3.78 -9.39 -13.24
N SER A 193 -4.55 -9.20 -12.17
CA SER A 193 -4.47 -7.95 -11.40
C SER A 193 -3.05 -7.67 -10.94
N VAL A 194 -2.70 -6.40 -10.80
CA VAL A 194 -1.36 -5.96 -10.40
C VAL A 194 -1.44 -4.93 -9.28
N ILE A 195 -0.47 -4.96 -8.36
CA ILE A 195 -0.21 -3.88 -7.43
C ILE A 195 1.09 -3.18 -7.79
N VAL A 196 1.07 -1.85 -7.83
CA VAL A 196 2.22 -1.03 -8.20
C VAL A 196 2.58 -0.11 -7.03
N ASN A 197 3.77 -0.29 -6.46
CA ASN A 197 4.34 0.64 -5.49
C ASN A 197 5.06 1.77 -6.23
N LEU A 198 4.51 2.99 -6.23
CA LEU A 198 5.12 4.13 -6.91
C LEU A 198 6.23 4.80 -6.09
N PRO A 199 7.27 5.36 -6.74
CA PRO A 199 8.22 6.25 -6.07
C PRO A 199 7.58 7.58 -5.67
N ALA A 200 8.29 8.37 -4.86
CA ALA A 200 7.88 9.76 -4.61
C ALA A 200 8.08 10.64 -5.86
N GLN A 201 7.29 11.71 -5.99
CA GLN A 201 7.38 12.74 -7.03
C GLN A 201 7.31 12.17 -8.46
N VAL A 202 6.46 11.17 -8.69
CA VAL A 202 6.31 10.50 -9.98
C VAL A 202 5.07 10.96 -10.75
N TYR A 203 4.20 11.74 -10.10
CA TYR A 203 2.86 12.05 -10.60
C TYR A 203 2.82 12.51 -12.05
N THR A 204 3.65 13.46 -12.47
CA THR A 204 3.65 13.94 -13.86
C THR A 204 3.89 12.82 -14.85
N LYS A 205 4.90 11.97 -14.59
CA LYS A 205 5.23 10.84 -15.49
C LYS A 205 4.15 9.78 -15.49
N PHE A 206 3.58 9.50 -14.31
CA PHE A 206 2.47 8.57 -14.16
C PHE A 206 1.21 9.09 -14.89
N SER A 207 0.84 10.35 -14.72
CA SER A 207 -0.32 10.95 -15.38
C SER A 207 -0.12 11.02 -16.89
N ASP A 208 1.09 11.34 -17.35
CA ASP A 208 1.42 11.36 -18.77
C ASP A 208 1.34 9.96 -19.36
N TRP A 209 1.84 8.93 -18.67
CA TRP A 209 1.71 7.53 -19.11
C TRP A 209 0.24 7.10 -19.27
N ILE A 210 -0.63 7.46 -18.31
CA ILE A 210 -2.08 7.19 -18.39
C ILE A 210 -2.73 7.95 -19.56
N THR A 211 -2.48 9.25 -19.66
CA THR A 211 -3.26 10.14 -20.52
C THR A 211 -2.76 10.17 -21.97
N SER A 212 -1.46 10.11 -22.20
CA SER A 212 -0.89 10.12 -23.56
C SER A 212 -1.24 8.87 -24.37
N ASN A 213 -1.45 7.75 -23.66
CA ASN A 213 -1.78 6.45 -24.27
C ASN A 213 -3.26 6.07 -24.11
N ASN A 214 -4.12 6.97 -23.58
CA ASN A 214 -5.53 6.70 -23.26
C ASN A 214 -5.75 5.36 -22.54
N LEU A 215 -4.89 5.04 -21.55
CA LEU A 215 -4.88 3.71 -20.92
C LEU A 215 -6.17 3.39 -20.17
N THR A 216 -6.92 4.39 -19.74
CA THR A 216 -8.22 4.19 -19.09
C THR A 216 -9.26 3.65 -20.06
N ASP A 217 -9.25 4.14 -21.30
CA ASP A 217 -10.21 3.75 -22.33
C ASP A 217 -9.80 2.37 -22.89
N LEU A 218 -8.51 2.18 -23.15
CA LEU A 218 -7.95 0.87 -23.50
C LEU A 218 -8.20 -0.17 -22.40
N GLY A 219 -8.09 0.23 -21.14
CA GLY A 219 -8.40 -0.62 -20.00
C GLY A 219 -9.86 -1.06 -20.02
N GLN A 220 -10.79 -0.14 -20.24
CA GLN A 220 -12.22 -0.46 -20.36
C GLN A 220 -12.50 -1.45 -21.50
N GLU A 221 -11.86 -1.29 -22.66
CA GLU A 221 -11.98 -2.22 -23.80
C GLU A 221 -11.52 -3.64 -23.46
N HIS A 222 -10.61 -3.80 -22.49
CA HIS A 222 -10.01 -5.07 -22.10
C HIS A 222 -10.35 -5.51 -20.66
N SER A 223 -11.39 -4.91 -20.07
CA SER A 223 -11.83 -5.19 -18.69
C SER A 223 -10.72 -5.04 -17.64
N ILE A 224 -9.86 -4.03 -17.83
CA ILE A 224 -8.80 -3.63 -16.89
C ILE A 224 -9.19 -2.32 -16.23
N PHE A 225 -9.29 -2.32 -14.90
CA PHE A 225 -9.68 -1.14 -14.12
C PHE A 225 -8.50 -0.56 -13.34
N PHE A 226 -8.53 0.74 -13.07
CA PHE A 226 -7.50 1.42 -12.29
C PHE A 226 -8.06 1.86 -10.94
N ILE A 227 -7.32 1.55 -9.87
CA ILE A 227 -7.64 2.02 -8.52
C ILE A 227 -6.39 2.66 -7.92
N LYS A 228 -6.50 3.94 -7.58
CA LYS A 228 -5.42 4.71 -6.98
C LYS A 228 -5.61 4.89 -5.48
N TRP A 229 -4.77 4.22 -4.71
CA TRP A 229 -4.69 4.31 -3.26
C TRP A 229 -3.71 5.43 -2.88
N PHE A 230 -4.26 6.62 -2.58
CA PHE A 230 -3.46 7.79 -2.27
C PHE A 230 -3.21 7.91 -0.76
N VAL A 231 -1.99 7.59 -0.33
CA VAL A 231 -1.55 7.65 1.07
C VAL A 231 -1.29 9.09 1.49
N CYS A 232 -2.22 9.63 2.27
CA CYS A 232 -2.17 11.00 2.78
C CYS A 232 -1.49 11.06 4.15
N THR A 233 -0.63 12.07 4.35
CA THR A 233 0.09 12.29 5.62
C THR A 233 -0.68 13.12 6.65
N GLY A 234 -1.90 13.58 6.34
CA GLY A 234 -2.63 14.55 7.16
C GLY A 234 -2.15 16.00 7.04
N GLY A 235 -1.21 16.27 6.12
CA GLY A 235 -0.75 17.63 5.82
C GLY A 235 -1.52 18.24 4.64
N VAL A 236 -1.75 19.56 4.68
CA VAL A 236 -2.47 20.32 3.63
C VAL A 236 -1.88 20.11 2.23
N ASP A 237 -0.56 20.08 2.12
CA ASP A 237 0.16 19.79 0.90
C ASP A 237 -0.09 18.36 0.38
N SER A 238 -0.16 17.37 1.27
CA SER A 238 -0.54 15.99 0.90
C SER A 238 -1.96 15.92 0.34
N VAL A 239 -2.89 16.68 0.92
CA VAL A 239 -4.26 16.81 0.42
C VAL A 239 -4.31 17.53 -0.93
N ASN A 240 -3.52 18.58 -1.10
CA ASN A 240 -3.46 19.29 -2.39
C ASN A 240 -2.95 18.40 -3.52
N PHE A 241 -1.99 17.50 -3.27
CA PHE A 241 -1.58 16.50 -4.26
C PHE A 241 -2.71 15.54 -4.61
N PHE A 242 -3.48 15.08 -3.62
CA PHE A 242 -4.67 14.25 -3.86
C PHE A 242 -5.73 14.98 -4.69
N LEU A 243 -6.05 16.23 -4.35
CA LEU A 243 -7.00 17.07 -5.08
C LEU A 243 -6.56 17.32 -6.52
N LYS A 244 -5.25 17.49 -6.76
CA LYS A 244 -4.70 17.58 -8.11
C LYS A 244 -4.90 16.27 -8.88
N SER A 245 -4.63 15.12 -8.26
CA SER A 245 -4.89 13.79 -8.85
C SER A 245 -6.35 13.60 -9.23
N LEU A 246 -7.28 13.97 -8.34
CA LEU A 246 -8.71 13.93 -8.62
C LEU A 246 -9.11 14.87 -9.77
N SER A 247 -8.53 16.07 -9.82
CA SER A 247 -8.81 17.03 -10.90
C SER A 247 -8.42 16.50 -12.27
N ASP A 248 -7.34 15.73 -12.37
CA ASP A 248 -6.83 15.26 -13.65
C ASP A 248 -7.39 13.89 -14.05
N LEU A 249 -7.64 13.02 -13.06
CA LEU A 249 -7.93 11.60 -13.28
C LEU A 249 -9.17 11.09 -12.55
N GLY A 250 -9.85 11.91 -11.74
CA GLY A 250 -10.95 11.48 -10.87
C GLY A 250 -12.19 10.95 -11.61
N ASP A 251 -12.41 11.40 -12.84
CA ASP A 251 -13.51 10.91 -13.69
C ASP A 251 -13.14 9.62 -14.45
N LYS A 252 -11.87 9.19 -14.41
CA LYS A 252 -11.33 8.07 -15.19
C LYS A 252 -10.79 6.91 -14.35
N ILE A 253 -10.40 7.20 -13.11
CA ILE A 253 -9.74 6.25 -12.20
C ILE A 253 -10.41 6.35 -10.83
N THR A 254 -10.71 5.22 -10.22
CA THR A 254 -11.21 5.17 -8.84
C THR A 254 -10.13 5.63 -7.88
N HIS A 255 -10.45 6.60 -7.02
CA HIS A 255 -9.52 7.13 -6.02
C HIS A 255 -9.94 6.72 -4.61
N VAL A 256 -8.97 6.25 -3.83
CA VAL A 256 -9.09 6.00 -2.39
C VAL A 256 -8.18 6.97 -1.66
N PHE A 257 -8.77 7.82 -0.83
CA PHE A 257 -8.05 8.69 0.10
C PHE A 257 -7.69 7.91 1.36
N VAL A 258 -6.44 7.47 1.44
CA VAL A 258 -5.95 6.66 2.56
C VAL A 258 -5.41 7.58 3.64
N LYS A 259 -6.10 7.65 4.77
CA LYS A 259 -5.67 8.37 5.97
C LYS A 259 -4.62 7.54 6.71
N ASN A 260 -3.35 7.94 6.66
CA ASN A 260 -2.30 7.24 7.40
C ASN A 260 -2.30 7.66 8.88
N MET A 261 -2.97 6.86 9.72
CA MET A 261 -3.10 7.10 11.16
C MET A 261 -1.76 6.96 11.90
N GLY A 262 -0.73 6.43 11.25
CA GLY A 262 0.63 6.39 11.77
C GLY A 262 1.38 7.72 11.67
N LEU A 263 0.94 8.63 10.80
CA LEU A 263 1.57 9.94 10.57
C LEU A 263 0.74 11.11 11.09
N CYS A 264 -0.58 10.94 11.21
CA CYS A 264 -1.50 11.94 11.73
C CYS A 264 -2.53 11.27 12.62
N ASP A 265 -2.67 11.76 13.85
CA ASP A 265 -3.61 11.27 14.87
C ASP A 265 -4.86 12.13 15.02
N ASP A 266 -4.88 13.33 14.43
CA ASP A 266 -6.04 14.23 14.38
C ASP A 266 -6.30 14.75 12.95
N TRP A 267 -7.36 14.24 12.32
CA TRP A 267 -7.77 14.59 10.96
C TRP A 267 -8.82 15.72 10.92
N SER A 268 -9.23 16.26 12.06
CA SER A 268 -10.35 17.21 12.16
C SER A 268 -10.16 18.44 11.27
N TYR A 269 -8.93 18.95 11.15
CA TYR A 269 -8.61 20.08 10.29
C TYR A 269 -8.80 19.73 8.79
N ILE A 270 -8.30 18.56 8.38
CA ILE A 270 -8.40 18.09 6.99
C ILE A 270 -9.85 17.79 6.62
N ASP A 271 -10.60 17.16 7.52
CA ASP A 271 -12.00 16.80 7.29
C ASP A 271 -12.92 18.03 7.15
N GLN A 272 -12.50 19.17 7.69
CA GLN A 272 -13.21 20.45 7.57
C GLN A 272 -12.76 21.30 6.36
N MET A 273 -11.78 20.84 5.56
CA MET A 273 -11.31 21.59 4.39
C MET A 273 -12.43 21.72 3.34
N PRO A 274 -12.85 22.94 2.96
CA PRO A 274 -13.90 23.16 1.96
C PRO A 274 -13.60 22.50 0.61
N GLU A 275 -12.32 22.49 0.21
CA GLU A 275 -11.86 21.92 -1.06
C GLU A 275 -12.00 20.40 -1.07
N LEU A 276 -11.71 19.73 0.06
CA LEU A 276 -11.87 18.28 0.19
C LEU A 276 -13.35 17.90 0.20
N ALA A 277 -14.19 18.65 0.93
CA ALA A 277 -15.63 18.46 0.93
C ALA A 277 -16.26 18.67 -0.46
N ALA A 278 -15.78 19.67 -1.22
CA ALA A 278 -16.20 19.89 -2.60
C ALA A 278 -15.77 18.73 -3.52
N ALA A 279 -14.55 18.24 -3.37
CA ALA A 279 -14.05 17.10 -4.12
C ALA A 279 -14.82 15.81 -3.79
N ALA A 280 -15.18 15.58 -2.53
CA ALA A 280 -15.97 14.41 -2.12
C ALA A 280 -17.35 14.41 -2.78
N ARG A 281 -18.01 15.58 -2.84
CA ARG A 281 -19.29 15.73 -3.55
C ARG A 281 -19.18 15.50 -5.06
N LYS A 282 -18.06 15.90 -5.68
CA LYS A 282 -17.87 15.78 -7.13
C LYS A 282 -17.49 14.36 -7.55
N TYR A 283 -16.47 13.79 -6.92
CA TYR A 283 -15.83 12.55 -7.38
C TYR A 283 -16.26 11.31 -6.58
N GLN A 284 -16.93 11.50 -5.44
CA GLN A 284 -17.39 10.40 -4.58
C GLN A 284 -16.27 9.40 -4.24
N PHE A 285 -15.05 9.91 -4.04
CA PHE A 285 -13.90 9.09 -3.70
C PHE A 285 -14.10 8.40 -2.34
N MET A 286 -13.46 7.25 -2.18
CA MET A 286 -13.54 6.48 -0.94
C MET A 286 -12.51 6.99 0.07
N VAL A 287 -12.84 6.89 1.36
CA VAL A 287 -11.87 7.15 2.45
C VAL A 287 -11.57 5.83 3.15
N MET A 288 -10.29 5.56 3.40
CA MET A 288 -9.84 4.40 4.15
C MET A 288 -8.91 4.85 5.27
N ASP A 289 -9.19 4.44 6.50
CA ASP A 289 -8.30 4.66 7.63
C ASP A 289 -7.25 3.53 7.67
N PHE A 290 -6.00 3.88 7.40
CA PHE A 290 -4.89 2.93 7.51
C PHE A 290 -4.32 2.99 8.93
N PRO A 291 -4.45 1.92 9.73
CA PRO A 291 -4.23 1.99 11.16
C PRO A 291 -2.77 2.27 11.53
N LYS A 292 -2.56 2.83 12.71
CA LYS A 292 -1.23 3.09 13.24
C LYS A 292 -0.56 1.78 13.63
N PHE A 293 0.62 1.52 13.08
CA PHE A 293 1.47 0.43 13.53
C PHE A 293 2.39 0.86 14.69
N PRO A 294 2.52 0.09 15.79
CA PRO A 294 3.41 0.42 16.89
C PRO A 294 4.86 0.65 16.46
N PHE A 295 5.47 1.72 16.98
CA PHE A 295 6.76 2.24 16.54
C PHE A 295 7.90 1.20 16.63
N TRP A 296 7.97 0.46 17.74
CA TRP A 296 9.05 -0.49 17.98
C TRP A 296 9.00 -1.67 17.01
N GLU A 297 7.82 -2.27 16.86
CA GLU A 297 7.58 -3.38 15.95
C GLU A 297 7.78 -2.96 14.49
N ARG A 298 7.33 -1.76 14.10
CA ARG A 298 7.58 -1.19 12.77
C ARG A 298 9.07 -1.16 12.44
N ASN A 299 9.86 -0.47 13.27
CA ASN A 299 11.29 -0.30 12.98
C ASN A 299 12.05 -1.63 13.02
N MET A 300 11.61 -2.58 13.85
CA MET A 300 12.21 -3.91 13.90
C MET A 300 11.92 -4.71 12.63
N ILE A 301 10.67 -4.74 12.18
CA ILE A 301 10.28 -5.42 10.94
C ILE A 301 10.99 -4.79 9.73
N ASP A 302 11.10 -3.46 9.69
CA ASP A 302 11.83 -2.77 8.61
C ASP A 302 13.33 -3.08 8.65
N ARG A 303 13.95 -3.09 9.83
CA ARG A 303 15.37 -3.44 9.99
C ARG A 303 15.67 -4.87 9.57
N LEU A 304 14.76 -5.79 9.86
CA LEU A 304 14.92 -7.22 9.54
C LEU A 304 14.58 -7.52 8.07
N GLU A 305 13.95 -6.58 7.35
CA GLU A 305 13.49 -6.76 5.96
C GLU A 305 12.59 -8.00 5.79
N ILE A 306 11.71 -8.26 6.77
CA ILE A 306 10.84 -9.43 6.80
C ILE A 306 9.36 -9.10 6.53
N THR A 307 8.59 -10.09 6.11
CA THR A 307 7.13 -9.97 5.98
C THR A 307 6.47 -9.84 7.36
N PHE A 308 5.21 -9.40 7.40
CA PHE A 308 4.45 -9.39 8.65
C PHE A 308 4.22 -10.80 9.20
N SER A 309 3.97 -11.76 8.29
CA SER A 309 3.85 -13.18 8.63
C SER A 309 5.14 -13.73 9.27
N ASP A 310 6.31 -13.43 8.69
CA ASP A 310 7.60 -13.84 9.25
C ASP A 310 7.87 -13.17 10.60
N ALA A 311 7.46 -11.91 10.77
CA ALA A 311 7.57 -11.20 12.04
C ALA A 311 6.79 -11.90 13.17
N ILE A 312 5.59 -12.42 12.88
CA ILE A 312 4.79 -13.19 13.83
C ILE A 312 5.51 -14.49 14.23
N ALA A 313 6.29 -15.10 13.33
CA ALA A 313 7.08 -16.28 13.63
C ALA A 313 8.42 -15.96 14.34
N HIS A 314 8.98 -14.76 14.14
CA HIS A 314 10.35 -14.42 14.52
C HIS A 314 10.63 -14.54 16.05
N PRO A 315 11.77 -15.13 16.46
CA PRO A 315 12.10 -15.35 17.89
C PRO A 315 12.44 -14.07 18.67
N ASP A 316 12.92 -13.03 17.98
CA ASP A 316 13.22 -11.73 18.61
C ASP A 316 11.95 -10.93 18.95
N LEU A 317 10.83 -11.21 18.26
CA LEU A 317 9.54 -10.64 18.62
C LEU A 317 8.94 -11.44 19.78
N LYS A 318 8.77 -10.80 20.94
CA LYS A 318 8.13 -11.45 22.10
C LYS A 318 6.61 -11.48 21.94
N VAL A 319 5.94 -12.25 22.80
CA VAL A 319 4.49 -12.53 22.73
C VAL A 319 3.65 -11.27 22.49
N VAL A 320 3.90 -10.20 23.25
CA VAL A 320 3.18 -8.93 23.12
C VAL A 320 3.44 -8.24 21.78
N SER A 321 4.69 -8.23 21.29
CA SER A 321 5.04 -7.68 19.98
C SER A 321 4.36 -8.46 18.86
N LYS A 322 4.35 -9.80 18.93
CA LYS A 322 3.62 -10.65 17.98
C LYS A 322 2.12 -10.33 17.99
N GLN A 323 1.52 -10.13 19.16
CA GLN A 323 0.11 -9.73 19.27
C GLN A 323 -0.15 -8.36 18.64
N ARG A 324 0.77 -7.39 18.80
CA ARG A 324 0.66 -6.08 18.14
C ARG A 324 0.68 -6.19 16.62
N VAL A 325 1.52 -7.06 16.05
CA VAL A 325 1.51 -7.34 14.59
C VAL A 325 0.16 -7.91 14.16
N LYS A 326 -0.34 -8.93 14.87
CA LYS A 326 -1.64 -9.54 14.58
C LYS A 326 -2.80 -8.54 14.64
N ASN A 327 -2.85 -7.70 15.68
CA ASN A 327 -3.88 -6.69 15.83
C ASN A 327 -3.83 -5.65 14.71
N PHE A 328 -2.63 -5.21 14.32
CA PHE A 328 -2.48 -4.29 13.20
C PHE A 328 -2.97 -4.89 11.87
N LEU A 329 -2.59 -6.13 11.57
CA LEU A 329 -3.05 -6.81 10.36
C LEU A 329 -4.57 -6.97 10.36
N LYS A 330 -5.17 -7.39 11.49
CA LYS A 330 -6.62 -7.49 11.63
C LYS A 330 -7.33 -6.18 11.25
N LEU A 331 -6.96 -5.07 11.90
CA LEU A 331 -7.56 -3.76 11.63
C LEU A 331 -7.33 -3.30 10.19
N THR A 332 -6.14 -3.58 9.64
CA THR A 332 -5.82 -3.21 8.27
C THR A 332 -6.65 -4.01 7.26
N TYR A 333 -6.84 -5.30 7.50
CA TYR A 333 -7.63 -6.16 6.63
C TYR A 333 -9.10 -5.79 6.67
N GLU A 334 -9.63 -5.46 7.85
CA GLU A 334 -10.98 -4.90 8.01
C GLU A 334 -11.13 -3.60 7.22
N ALA A 335 -10.14 -2.71 7.28
CA ALA A 335 -10.16 -1.45 6.51
C ALA A 335 -10.11 -1.67 4.99
N PHE A 336 -9.30 -2.62 4.50
CA PHE A 336 -9.28 -2.98 3.08
C PHE A 336 -10.60 -3.64 2.65
N ALA A 337 -11.10 -4.60 3.43
CA ALA A 337 -12.36 -5.29 3.15
C ALA A 337 -13.54 -4.31 3.07
N ALA A 338 -13.58 -3.33 3.98
CA ALA A 338 -14.62 -2.31 4.01
C ALA A 338 -14.68 -1.45 2.73
N THR A 339 -13.58 -1.39 1.95
CA THR A 339 -13.61 -0.71 0.65
C THR A 339 -14.41 -1.48 -0.39
N GLY A 340 -14.45 -2.80 -0.30
CA GLY A 340 -15.03 -3.66 -1.33
C GLY A 340 -14.31 -3.62 -2.68
N LEU A 341 -13.10 -3.05 -2.76
CA LEU A 341 -12.36 -2.85 -4.02
C LEU A 341 -11.36 -3.97 -4.34
N ILE A 342 -11.20 -4.94 -3.44
CA ILE A 342 -10.25 -6.05 -3.55
C ILE A 342 -11.07 -7.33 -3.34
N ARG A 343 -11.31 -8.10 -4.39
CA ARG A 343 -12.23 -9.25 -4.40
C ARG A 343 -11.74 -10.34 -5.32
#